data_AF-A0AAW5WE42-F1
#
_entry.id   AF-A0AAW5WE42-F1
#
_cell.length_a   1.000
_cell.length_b   1.000
_cell.length_c   1.000
_cell.angle_alpha   90.00
_cell.angle_beta   90.00
_cell.angle_gamma   90.00
#
_symmetry.space_group_name_H-M   'P 1'
#
loop_
_entity.id
_entity.type
_entity.pdbx_description
1 polymer ?
#
loop_
_entity_poly.entity_id
_entity_poly.type
_entity_poly.pdbx_seq_one_letter_code
_entity_poly.pdbx_strand_id
1 'polypeptide(L)'
;IYHVFIIVNRYQRFDDIDYFKPYYLPKWMLGSDDPIFQGLDYEKIKIVLDLISKRQSSFYKEMLNDKNVYKNFNVFKNHPFLRVNDKMIIPLDGKFAEDLLFNNLYYKIESLPSREKFITEFGIAFESYVSNLVGKACSYRNEYNFIPEFTYQKGTKKSPDAMIYHHENNTMLVIECKSSRVLNAMLDKDDGNVSFDRNVEKLRIKPWKQMHASISNIIKAEYDPAFSEKTMYVFLCVTMNNIPFYPVEMKIEQQGRRIDKYFFTMSIEEFEIFMEVLSSESKFTFYEILLGYRTHQNSMSMKTYLNRIRENEKLFNEKYSAYISSSLKAVWEA
;
A
#
# COMPACT_ATOMS: atom_id res chain seq x y z
N ILE A 1 -5.73 -0.81 14.86
CA ILE A 1 -5.51 -0.44 13.44
C ILE A 1 -6.59 0.53 12.98
N TYR A 2 -7.87 0.14 13.07
CA TYR A 2 -9.06 0.99 12.85
C TYR A 2 -8.91 2.44 13.38
N HIS A 3 -8.58 2.58 14.65
CA HIS A 3 -8.42 3.85 15.37
C HIS A 3 -7.36 4.81 14.81
N VAL A 4 -6.36 4.25 14.15
CA VAL A 4 -5.07 4.88 13.84
C VAL A 4 -5.06 5.39 12.41
N PHE A 5 -5.73 4.65 11.54
CA PHE A 5 -5.90 5.02 10.15
C PHE A 5 -7.02 6.06 9.96
N ILE A 6 -8.02 6.12 10.84
CA ILE A 6 -9.00 7.23 10.87
C ILE A 6 -8.30 8.57 11.12
N ILE A 7 -7.30 8.57 12.00
CA ILE A 7 -6.45 9.73 12.26
C ILE A 7 -5.70 10.11 10.98
N VAL A 8 -5.03 9.17 10.31
CA VAL A 8 -4.28 9.41 9.06
C VAL A 8 -5.19 9.88 7.91
N ASN A 9 -6.33 9.23 7.70
CA ASN A 9 -7.28 9.54 6.63
C ASN A 9 -7.94 10.91 6.80
N ARG A 10 -8.24 11.34 8.03
CA ARG A 10 -8.69 12.73 8.28
C ARG A 10 -7.70 13.74 7.73
N TYR A 11 -6.39 13.46 7.86
CA TYR A 11 -5.36 14.37 7.39
C TYR A 11 -5.06 14.27 5.91
N GLN A 12 -5.26 13.09 5.30
CA GLN A 12 -5.24 12.94 3.84
C GLN A 12 -6.42 13.66 3.19
N ARG A 13 -7.64 13.61 3.76
CA ARG A 13 -8.81 14.35 3.23
C ARG A 13 -8.74 15.88 3.31
N PHE A 14 -7.66 16.45 3.83
CA PHE A 14 -7.37 17.88 3.70
C PHE A 14 -6.62 18.22 2.40
N ASP A 15 -6.63 17.32 1.40
CA ASP A 15 -6.00 17.45 0.07
C ASP A 15 -6.22 18.80 -0.66
N ASP A 16 -7.21 19.62 -0.27
CA ASP A 16 -7.37 20.99 -0.79
C ASP A 16 -6.46 22.05 -0.12
N ILE A 17 -5.58 21.63 0.79
CA ILE A 17 -4.73 22.52 1.57
C ILE A 17 -3.27 22.08 1.40
N ASP A 18 -2.66 22.46 0.28
CA ASP A 18 -1.25 22.21 -0.06
C ASP A 18 -0.24 22.57 1.06
N TYR A 19 -0.65 23.38 2.04
CA TYR A 19 0.17 23.78 3.20
C TYR A 19 -0.69 24.03 4.44
N PHE A 20 -0.26 23.55 5.62
CA PHE A 20 -0.88 23.90 6.90
C PHE A 20 -1.09 25.42 7.02
N LYS A 21 -2.36 25.87 6.96
CA LYS A 21 -2.72 27.27 7.22
C LYS A 21 -3.10 27.38 8.70
N PRO A 22 -2.43 28.24 9.50
CA PRO A 22 -2.69 28.37 10.94
C PRO A 22 -4.16 28.58 11.32
N TYR A 23 -4.94 29.24 10.46
CA TYR A 23 -6.37 29.48 10.66
C TYR A 23 -7.25 28.22 10.56
N TYR A 24 -6.74 27.12 9.98
CA TYR A 24 -7.43 25.83 9.96
C TYR A 24 -7.06 24.92 11.12
N LEU A 25 -6.16 25.36 12.02
CA LEU A 25 -5.69 24.56 13.16
C LEU A 25 -6.79 23.80 13.92
N PRO A 26 -7.97 24.38 14.21
CA PRO A 26 -9.05 23.64 14.88
C PRO A 26 -9.52 22.38 14.11
N LYS A 27 -9.47 22.39 12.78
CA LYS A 27 -9.82 21.22 11.94
C LYS A 27 -8.74 20.13 12.00
N TRP A 28 -7.49 20.55 12.22
CA TRP A 28 -6.33 19.67 12.35
C TRP A 28 -6.13 19.10 13.76
N MET A 29 -6.92 19.55 14.74
CA MET A 29 -6.85 19.05 16.10
C MET A 29 -7.74 17.82 16.26
N LEU A 30 -7.24 16.82 16.99
CA LEU A 30 -8.01 15.67 17.45
C LEU A 30 -8.18 15.74 18.96
N GLY A 31 -9.43 15.87 19.38
CA GLY A 31 -9.86 15.84 20.77
C GLY A 31 -10.31 14.45 21.20
N SER A 32 -10.28 14.16 22.50
CA SER A 32 -10.84 12.92 23.08
C SER A 32 -12.32 12.69 22.76
N ASP A 33 -13.02 13.78 22.50
CA ASP A 33 -14.43 13.94 22.19
C ASP A 33 -14.70 13.98 20.69
N ASP A 34 -13.67 13.84 19.85
CA ASP A 34 -13.85 13.85 18.40
C ASP A 34 -14.76 12.68 17.98
N PRO A 35 -15.80 12.93 17.16
CA PRO A 35 -16.71 11.89 16.67
C PRO A 35 -15.99 10.69 16.06
N ILE A 36 -14.77 10.88 15.55
CA ILE A 36 -13.94 9.81 15.03
C ILE A 36 -13.57 8.73 16.07
N PHE A 37 -13.73 9.02 17.37
CA PHE A 37 -13.47 8.11 18.48
C PHE A 37 -14.73 7.49 19.08
N GLN A 38 -15.93 7.80 18.55
CA GLN A 38 -17.17 7.19 19.03
C GLN A 38 -17.21 5.69 18.69
N GLY A 39 -17.61 4.86 19.66
CA GLY A 39 -17.61 3.40 19.54
C GLY A 39 -16.24 2.76 19.77
N LEU A 40 -15.23 3.55 20.15
CA LEU A 40 -13.84 3.11 20.26
C LEU A 40 -13.32 3.09 21.70
N ASP A 41 -12.37 2.20 21.97
CA ASP A 41 -11.68 2.14 23.27
C ASP A 41 -10.64 3.27 23.35
N TYR A 42 -11.12 4.46 23.70
CA TYR A 42 -10.32 5.68 23.72
C TYR A 42 -9.09 5.58 24.62
N GLU A 43 -9.14 4.83 25.72
CA GLU A 43 -7.99 4.68 26.61
C GLU A 43 -6.83 3.95 25.92
N LYS A 44 -7.12 2.93 25.10
CA LYS A 44 -6.08 2.28 24.27
C LYS A 44 -5.52 3.22 23.20
N ILE A 45 -6.36 4.04 22.58
CA ILE A 45 -5.93 5.05 21.59
C ILE A 45 -5.06 6.10 22.26
N LYS A 46 -5.42 6.52 23.47
CA LYS A 46 -4.68 7.52 24.23
C LYS A 46 -3.28 7.03 24.57
N ILE A 47 -3.12 5.78 25.04
CA ILE A 47 -1.80 5.16 25.28
C ILE A 47 -0.95 5.20 24.01
N VAL A 48 -1.55 4.81 22.89
CA VAL A 48 -0.94 4.84 21.55
C VAL A 48 -0.47 6.24 21.18
N LEU A 49 -1.37 7.23 21.29
CA LEU A 49 -1.10 8.62 20.96
C LEU A 49 -0.07 9.23 21.92
N ASP A 50 -0.06 8.85 23.19
CA ASP A 50 0.94 9.28 24.18
C ASP A 50 2.34 8.82 23.78
N LEU A 51 2.48 7.58 23.28
CA LEU A 51 3.77 6.99 22.91
C LEU A 51 4.40 7.57 21.63
N ILE A 52 3.59 8.20 20.79
CA ILE A 52 3.99 8.71 19.47
C ILE A 52 3.80 10.23 19.36
N SER A 53 3.30 10.87 20.42
CA SER A 53 3.18 12.31 20.50
C SER A 53 4.26 12.91 21.37
N LYS A 54 4.52 14.19 21.19
CA LYS A 54 5.42 14.97 22.02
C LYS A 54 4.71 16.19 22.55
N ARG A 55 4.82 16.45 23.85
CA ARG A 55 4.25 17.67 24.45
C ARG A 55 4.95 18.90 23.88
N GLN A 56 4.18 19.94 23.56
CA GLN A 56 4.71 21.21 23.08
C GLN A 56 5.78 21.79 24.01
N SER A 57 5.56 21.70 25.33
CA SER A 57 6.53 22.17 26.34
C SER A 57 7.86 21.42 26.30
N SER A 58 7.85 20.11 26.01
CA SER A 58 9.08 19.32 25.85
C SER A 58 9.83 19.70 24.58
N PHE A 59 9.10 19.89 23.48
CA PHE A 59 9.68 20.34 22.21
C PHE A 59 10.32 21.74 22.34
N TYR A 60 9.63 22.66 23.02
CA TYR A 60 10.16 24.00 23.29
C TYR A 60 11.43 23.97 24.15
N LYS A 61 11.47 23.14 25.20
CA LYS A 61 12.68 22.96 26.04
C LYS A 61 13.87 22.40 25.25
N GLU A 62 13.63 21.47 24.33
CA GLU A 62 14.69 20.94 23.47
C GLU A 62 15.22 21.99 22.50
N MET A 63 14.35 22.80 21.90
CA MET A 63 14.78 23.91 21.03
C MET A 63 15.56 25.00 21.77
N LEU A 64 15.28 25.22 23.07
CA LEU A 64 16.06 26.14 23.90
C LEU A 64 17.47 25.60 24.18
N ASN A 65 17.61 24.28 24.33
CA ASN A 65 18.88 23.62 24.64
C ASN A 65 19.74 23.38 23.40
N ASP A 66 19.12 23.13 22.24
CA ASP A 66 19.81 23.01 20.95
C ASP A 66 18.99 23.67 19.84
N LYS A 67 19.54 24.78 19.33
CA LYS A 67 18.94 25.55 18.24
C LYS A 67 18.91 24.79 16.92
N ASN A 68 19.51 23.61 16.77
CA ASN A 68 19.41 22.81 15.56
C ASN A 68 18.39 21.67 15.64
N VAL A 69 17.66 21.52 16.76
CA VAL A 69 16.62 20.48 16.90
C VAL A 69 15.55 20.56 15.81
N TYR A 70 15.18 21.78 15.36
CA TYR A 70 14.22 21.93 14.25
C TYR A 70 14.76 21.44 12.90
N LYS A 71 16.07 21.26 12.77
CA LYS A 71 16.72 20.66 11.59
C LYS A 71 16.85 19.13 11.72
N ASN A 72 16.63 18.59 12.92
CA ASN A 72 16.69 17.16 13.15
C ASN A 72 15.37 16.50 12.75
N PHE A 73 15.31 16.10 11.48
CA PHE A 73 14.15 15.44 10.87
C PHE A 73 13.69 14.19 11.64
N ASN A 74 14.60 13.50 12.33
CA ASN A 74 14.27 12.30 13.12
C ASN A 74 13.35 12.61 14.31
N VAL A 75 13.39 13.82 14.86
CA VAL A 75 12.50 14.22 15.97
C VAL A 75 11.04 14.21 15.51
N PHE A 76 10.78 14.78 14.33
CA PHE A 76 9.46 14.83 13.72
C PHE A 76 9.00 13.46 13.20
N LYS A 77 9.92 12.70 12.60
CA LYS A 77 9.67 11.32 12.18
C LYS A 77 9.28 10.43 13.35
N ASN A 78 9.93 10.58 14.52
CA ASN A 78 9.70 9.74 15.72
C ASN A 78 8.50 10.18 16.56
N HIS A 79 8.13 11.45 16.47
CA HIS A 79 6.98 12.04 17.17
C HIS A 79 6.11 12.85 16.21
N PRO A 80 5.37 12.19 15.31
CA PRO A 80 4.58 12.86 14.27
C PRO A 80 3.38 13.62 14.81
N PHE A 81 3.08 13.53 16.12
CA PHE A 81 2.01 14.27 16.75
C PHE A 81 2.56 15.24 17.80
N LEU A 82 2.15 16.50 17.72
CA LEU A 82 2.31 17.48 18.77
C LEU A 82 1.12 17.42 19.72
N ARG A 83 1.39 17.20 21.01
CA ARG A 83 0.38 17.24 22.06
C ARG A 83 0.27 18.66 22.60
N VAL A 84 -0.89 19.25 22.40
CA VAL A 84 -1.23 20.58 22.92
C VAL A 84 -1.62 20.48 24.38
N ASN A 85 -2.41 19.46 24.74
CA ASN A 85 -2.75 19.12 26.12
C ASN A 85 -3.14 17.63 26.26
N ASP A 86 -3.58 17.20 27.44
CA ASP A 86 -3.89 15.80 27.72
C ASP A 86 -5.03 15.22 26.85
N LYS A 87 -5.86 16.08 26.27
CA LYS A 87 -7.01 15.69 25.43
C LYS A 87 -6.81 15.99 23.95
N MET A 88 -5.79 16.77 23.57
CA MET A 88 -5.68 17.33 22.22
C MET A 88 -4.30 17.13 21.60
N ILE A 89 -4.31 16.62 20.36
CA ILE A 89 -3.12 16.42 19.53
C ILE A 89 -3.29 17.03 18.14
N ILE A 90 -2.17 17.35 17.50
CA ILE A 90 -2.07 17.86 16.13
C ILE A 90 -0.98 17.05 15.41
N PRO A 91 -1.20 16.50 14.20
CA PRO A 91 -0.14 15.90 13.43
C PRO A 91 0.78 17.00 12.89
N LEU A 92 2.08 16.74 12.96
CA LEU A 92 3.10 17.57 12.33
C LEU A 92 3.19 17.26 10.84
N ASP A 93 3.00 15.99 10.47
CA ASP A 93 2.95 15.52 9.08
C ASP A 93 2.13 14.21 8.99
N GLY A 94 1.23 14.13 8.01
CA GLY A 94 0.35 12.97 7.81
C GLY A 94 1.10 11.69 7.41
N LYS A 95 2.19 11.81 6.63
CA LYS A 95 2.99 10.66 6.18
C LYS A 95 3.85 10.10 7.30
N PHE A 96 4.41 10.94 8.16
CA PHE A 96 5.10 10.48 9.36
C PHE A 96 4.15 9.85 10.37
N ALA A 97 2.95 10.42 10.53
CA ALA A 97 1.90 9.80 11.34
C ALA A 97 1.62 8.39 10.81
N GLU A 98 1.35 8.25 9.51
CA GLU A 98 1.17 6.96 8.85
C GLU A 98 2.37 6.02 9.11
N ASP A 99 3.57 6.43 8.74
CA ASP A 99 4.77 5.61 8.83
C ASP A 99 5.09 5.17 10.26
N LEU A 100 4.97 6.05 11.25
CA LEU A 100 5.27 5.70 12.64
C LEU A 100 4.16 4.86 13.29
N LEU A 101 2.91 5.12 12.93
CA LEU A 101 1.77 4.34 13.40
C LEU A 101 1.84 2.89 12.91
N PHE A 102 2.29 2.66 11.68
CA PHE A 102 2.49 1.30 11.18
C PHE A 102 3.81 0.67 11.65
N ASN A 103 4.90 1.44 11.80
CA ASN A 103 6.21 0.91 12.18
C ASN A 103 6.36 0.63 13.68
N ASN A 104 5.77 1.46 14.56
CA ASN A 104 6.07 1.42 16.01
C ASN A 104 4.88 1.04 16.89
N LEU A 105 3.65 1.17 16.40
CA LEU A 105 2.48 0.90 17.24
C LEU A 105 2.20 -0.59 17.42
N TYR A 106 2.44 -1.37 16.38
CA TYR A 106 2.38 -2.83 16.38
C TYR A 106 3.28 -3.47 17.46
N TYR A 107 4.46 -2.88 17.72
CA TYR A 107 5.39 -3.38 18.75
C TYR A 107 5.04 -2.89 20.16
N LYS A 108 4.26 -1.81 20.28
CA LYS A 108 4.00 -1.13 21.55
C LYS A 108 2.63 -1.46 22.16
N ILE A 109 1.68 -1.98 21.38
CA ILE A 109 0.40 -2.48 21.88
C ILE A 109 0.56 -3.98 22.18
N GLU A 110 1.11 -4.27 23.35
CA GLU A 110 1.33 -5.63 23.88
C GLU A 110 0.02 -6.38 24.22
N SER A 111 -1.15 -5.80 23.88
CA SER A 111 -2.48 -6.32 24.23
C SER A 111 -3.31 -6.82 23.04
N LEU A 112 -2.72 -6.95 21.86
CA LEU A 112 -3.36 -7.65 20.75
C LEU A 112 -3.12 -9.17 20.87
N PRO A 113 -4.06 -10.02 20.38
CA PRO A 113 -3.79 -11.44 20.22
C PRO A 113 -2.44 -11.64 19.54
N SER A 114 -1.74 -12.74 19.90
CA SER A 114 -0.35 -13.01 19.54
C SER A 114 0.07 -12.38 18.20
N ARG A 115 1.26 -11.75 18.18
CA ARG A 115 1.91 -11.13 17.01
C ARG A 115 1.53 -11.77 15.65
N GLU A 116 1.54 -13.10 15.61
CA GLU A 116 1.19 -13.91 14.44
C GLU A 116 -0.25 -13.72 13.98
N LYS A 117 -1.23 -13.81 14.90
CA LYS A 117 -2.65 -13.61 14.61
C LYS A 117 -2.91 -12.22 14.02
N PHE A 118 -2.27 -11.18 14.55
CA PHE A 118 -2.36 -9.84 13.99
C PHE A 118 -1.80 -9.76 12.56
N ILE A 119 -0.59 -10.29 12.31
CA ILE A 119 0.02 -10.26 10.97
C ILE A 119 -0.92 -10.96 9.97
N THR A 120 -1.50 -12.09 10.37
CA THR A 120 -2.45 -12.85 9.55
C THR A 120 -3.72 -12.04 9.27
N GLU A 121 -4.39 -11.51 10.30
CA GLU A 121 -5.62 -10.73 10.14
C GLU A 121 -5.40 -9.47 9.29
N PHE A 122 -4.28 -8.78 9.50
CA PHE A 122 -3.91 -7.61 8.70
C PHE A 122 -3.59 -7.98 7.24
N GLY A 123 -2.90 -9.11 7.03
CA GLY A 123 -2.68 -9.68 5.69
C GLY A 123 -3.99 -9.92 4.96
N ILE A 124 -4.93 -10.62 5.61
CA ILE A 124 -6.26 -10.93 5.06
C ILE A 124 -7.04 -9.66 4.72
N ALA A 125 -7.03 -8.65 5.60
CA ALA A 125 -7.70 -7.39 5.35
C ALA A 125 -7.08 -6.64 4.15
N PHE A 126 -5.76 -6.65 4.02
CA PHE A 126 -5.05 -6.04 2.91
C PHE A 126 -5.33 -6.75 1.58
N GLU A 127 -5.29 -8.09 1.55
CA GLU A 127 -5.66 -8.91 0.40
C GLU A 127 -7.10 -8.64 -0.03
N SER A 128 -8.03 -8.58 0.93
CA SER A 128 -9.44 -8.26 0.69
C SER A 128 -9.61 -6.87 0.08
N TYR A 129 -8.87 -5.87 0.58
CA TYR A 129 -8.91 -4.52 0.03
C TYR A 129 -8.45 -4.49 -1.43
N VAL A 130 -7.29 -5.09 -1.73
CA VAL A 130 -6.76 -5.16 -3.10
C VAL A 130 -7.72 -5.90 -4.03
N SER A 131 -8.24 -7.05 -3.60
CA SER A 131 -9.20 -7.86 -4.36
C SER A 131 -10.48 -7.06 -4.69
N ASN A 132 -10.99 -6.31 -3.71
CA ASN A 132 -12.15 -5.42 -3.89
C ASN A 132 -11.87 -4.27 -4.87
N LEU A 133 -10.68 -3.65 -4.80
CA LEU A 133 -10.26 -2.63 -5.75
C LEU A 133 -10.23 -3.16 -7.20
N VAL A 134 -9.70 -4.37 -7.38
CA VAL A 134 -9.63 -5.04 -8.69
C VAL A 134 -11.03 -5.35 -9.21
N GLY A 135 -11.85 -6.05 -8.42
CA GLY A 135 -13.20 -6.42 -8.82
C GLY A 135 -14.05 -5.19 -9.17
N LYS A 136 -13.89 -4.11 -8.41
CA LYS A 136 -14.58 -2.86 -8.70
C LYS A 136 -14.08 -2.19 -9.98
N ALA A 137 -12.77 -2.18 -10.25
CA ALA A 137 -12.22 -1.61 -11.47
C ALA A 137 -12.71 -2.38 -12.72
N CYS A 138 -12.66 -3.72 -12.67
CA CYS A 138 -13.17 -4.59 -13.73
C CYS A 138 -14.68 -4.42 -13.95
N SER A 139 -15.47 -4.10 -12.93
CA SER A 139 -16.92 -3.86 -13.10
C SER A 139 -17.26 -2.67 -14.01
N TYR A 140 -16.29 -1.81 -14.32
CA TYR A 140 -16.44 -0.67 -15.24
C TYR A 140 -15.96 -0.98 -16.67
N ARG A 141 -15.35 -2.15 -16.91
CA ARG A 141 -14.69 -2.52 -18.17
C ARG A 141 -15.04 -3.95 -18.56
N ASN A 142 -15.91 -4.11 -19.54
CA ASN A 142 -16.42 -5.43 -19.96
C ASN A 142 -15.33 -6.35 -20.55
N GLU A 143 -14.23 -5.78 -21.03
CA GLU A 143 -13.09 -6.52 -21.56
C GLU A 143 -12.21 -7.17 -20.48
N TYR A 144 -12.40 -6.80 -19.21
CA TYR A 144 -11.65 -7.32 -18.08
C TYR A 144 -12.49 -8.25 -17.22
N ASN A 145 -12.08 -9.50 -17.14
CA ASN A 145 -12.64 -10.44 -16.18
C ASN A 145 -11.80 -10.48 -14.92
N PHE A 146 -12.44 -10.11 -13.81
CA PHE A 146 -11.87 -10.31 -12.50
C PHE A 146 -11.99 -11.79 -12.08
N ILE A 147 -10.88 -12.37 -11.66
CA ILE A 147 -10.82 -13.71 -11.07
C ILE A 147 -10.28 -13.56 -9.63
N PRO A 148 -11.12 -13.74 -8.60
CA PRO A 148 -10.70 -13.66 -7.19
C PRO A 148 -9.83 -14.86 -6.78
N GLU A 149 -9.23 -14.82 -5.59
CA GLU A 149 -8.57 -15.99 -5.01
C GLU A 149 -9.52 -17.19 -4.98
N PHE A 150 -9.04 -18.36 -5.43
CA PHE A 150 -9.76 -19.62 -5.38
C PHE A 150 -8.85 -20.75 -4.90
N THR A 151 -9.47 -21.82 -4.42
CA THR A 151 -8.74 -23.05 -4.08
C THR A 151 -8.83 -24.07 -5.21
N TYR A 152 -7.72 -24.74 -5.51
CA TYR A 152 -7.63 -25.80 -6.51
C TYR A 152 -6.92 -27.04 -5.94
N GLN A 153 -6.84 -28.12 -6.72
CA GLN A 153 -6.33 -29.43 -6.26
C GLN A 153 -7.05 -29.92 -4.98
N LYS A 154 -8.37 -30.09 -5.06
CA LYS A 154 -9.23 -30.58 -3.96
C LYS A 154 -9.11 -29.73 -2.68
N GLY A 155 -8.94 -28.42 -2.82
CA GLY A 155 -8.93 -27.47 -1.70
C GLY A 155 -7.59 -27.34 -0.98
N THR A 156 -6.51 -27.96 -1.48
CA THR A 156 -5.20 -27.98 -0.79
C THR A 156 -4.29 -26.82 -1.18
N LYS A 157 -4.54 -26.17 -2.32
CA LYS A 157 -3.74 -25.05 -2.81
C LYS A 157 -4.61 -23.83 -3.10
N LYS A 158 -4.04 -22.66 -2.88
CA LYS A 158 -4.62 -21.35 -3.18
C LYS A 158 -4.01 -20.77 -4.46
N SER A 159 -4.84 -20.15 -5.29
CA SER A 159 -4.41 -19.32 -6.39
C SER A 159 -3.71 -18.05 -5.87
N PRO A 160 -3.16 -17.21 -6.75
CA PRO A 160 -2.80 -15.83 -6.40
C PRO A 160 -4.02 -15.04 -5.87
N ASP A 161 -3.75 -13.97 -5.13
CA ASP A 161 -4.76 -13.19 -4.37
C ASP A 161 -5.84 -12.55 -5.27
N ALA A 162 -5.44 -12.09 -6.46
CA ALA A 162 -6.35 -11.55 -7.46
C ALA A 162 -5.77 -11.69 -8.87
N MET A 163 -6.63 -11.82 -9.88
CA MET A 163 -6.22 -11.85 -11.28
C MET A 163 -7.18 -11.05 -12.16
N ILE A 164 -6.65 -10.50 -13.26
CA ILE A 164 -7.45 -9.85 -14.32
C ILE A 164 -7.13 -10.55 -15.64
N TYR A 165 -8.13 -11.14 -16.28
CA TYR A 165 -8.00 -11.73 -17.60
C TYR A 165 -8.60 -10.81 -18.66
N HIS A 166 -7.82 -10.54 -19.71
CA HIS A 166 -8.27 -9.79 -20.88
C HIS A 166 -8.36 -10.74 -22.08
N HIS A 167 -9.59 -11.09 -22.46
CA HIS A 167 -9.85 -12.13 -23.46
C HIS A 167 -9.23 -11.81 -24.83
N GLU A 168 -9.40 -10.58 -25.31
CA GLU A 168 -9.01 -10.22 -26.69
C GLU A 168 -7.50 -10.30 -26.91
N ASN A 169 -6.71 -9.92 -25.89
CA ASN A 169 -5.24 -9.97 -25.96
C ASN A 169 -4.66 -11.28 -25.44
N ASN A 170 -5.50 -12.17 -24.91
CA ASN A 170 -5.10 -13.39 -24.21
C ASN A 170 -4.00 -13.13 -23.16
N THR A 171 -4.16 -12.07 -22.37
CA THR A 171 -3.23 -11.66 -21.32
C THR A 171 -3.89 -11.80 -19.95
N MET A 172 -3.12 -12.24 -18.95
CA MET A 172 -3.55 -12.33 -17.56
C MET A 172 -2.62 -11.53 -16.65
N LEU A 173 -3.16 -10.57 -15.93
CA LEU A 173 -2.48 -9.92 -14.82
C LEU A 173 -2.69 -10.77 -13.57
N VAL A 174 -1.60 -11.19 -12.95
CA VAL A 174 -1.56 -12.00 -11.73
C VAL A 174 -1.08 -11.12 -10.60
N ILE A 175 -1.87 -10.99 -9.54
CA ILE A 175 -1.65 -10.04 -8.45
C ILE A 175 -1.44 -10.81 -7.16
N GLU A 176 -0.35 -10.47 -6.47
CA GLU A 176 0.00 -11.00 -5.15
C GLU A 176 0.22 -9.83 -4.19
N CYS A 177 -0.37 -9.92 -3.01
CA CYS A 177 -0.34 -8.92 -1.97
C CYS A 177 0.70 -9.28 -0.92
N LYS A 178 1.43 -8.27 -0.45
CA LYS A 178 2.30 -8.38 0.72
C LYS A 178 2.07 -7.17 1.62
N SER A 179 1.35 -7.39 2.71
CA SER A 179 1.06 -6.37 3.72
C SER A 179 2.31 -5.88 4.47
N SER A 180 3.44 -6.58 4.35
CA SER A 180 4.72 -6.20 4.94
C SER A 180 5.34 -4.97 4.28
N ARG A 181 5.88 -4.07 5.10
CA ARG A 181 6.63 -2.87 4.68
C ARG A 181 8.15 -3.12 4.71
N VAL A 182 8.91 -2.33 3.95
CA VAL A 182 10.35 -2.17 4.18
C VAL A 182 10.54 -1.38 5.47
N LEU A 183 11.21 -1.96 6.46
CA LEU A 183 11.49 -1.26 7.72
C LEU A 183 12.63 -0.27 7.49
N ASN A 184 12.37 1.04 7.67
CA ASN A 184 13.38 2.09 7.53
C ASN A 184 14.61 1.87 8.42
N ALA A 185 14.43 1.29 9.61
CA ALA A 185 15.53 0.93 10.51
C ALA A 185 16.54 -0.07 9.92
N MET A 186 16.21 -0.70 8.77
CA MET A 186 17.12 -1.58 8.04
C MET A 186 17.91 -0.85 6.96
N LEU A 187 17.47 0.36 6.53
CA LEU A 187 18.23 1.23 5.63
C LEU A 187 19.37 1.95 6.39
N ASP A 188 19.17 2.15 7.70
CA ASP A 188 20.14 2.80 8.59
C ASP A 188 21.14 1.79 9.21
N LYS A 189 21.03 0.50 8.89
CA LYS A 189 21.96 -0.53 9.37
C LYS A 189 23.15 -0.65 8.42
N ASP A 190 24.34 -0.36 8.94
CA ASP A 190 25.59 -0.62 8.23
C ASP A 190 25.95 -2.13 8.31
N ASP A 191 25.21 -2.95 7.56
CA ASP A 191 25.36 -4.42 7.52
C ASP A 191 25.78 -4.96 6.16
N GLY A 192 26.32 -4.10 5.29
CA GLY A 192 26.73 -4.49 3.94
C GLY A 192 25.56 -4.91 3.05
N ASN A 193 24.39 -4.27 3.19
CA ASN A 193 23.15 -4.51 2.45
C ASN A 193 22.41 -5.83 2.76
N VAL A 194 22.84 -6.63 3.73
CA VAL A 194 22.23 -7.94 4.03
C VAL A 194 20.75 -7.81 4.44
N SER A 195 20.44 -6.87 5.33
CA SER A 195 19.05 -6.64 5.74
C SER A 195 18.19 -6.10 4.60
N PHE A 196 18.80 -5.33 3.70
CA PHE A 196 18.14 -4.81 2.50
C PHE A 196 17.82 -5.93 1.50
N ASP A 197 18.79 -6.77 1.15
CA ASP A 197 18.63 -7.89 0.21
C ASP A 197 17.54 -8.87 0.69
N ARG A 198 17.47 -9.12 2.00
CA ARG A 198 16.39 -9.93 2.59
C ARG A 198 15.00 -9.32 2.37
N ASN A 199 14.88 -7.99 2.38
CA ASN A 199 13.60 -7.32 2.08
C ASN A 199 13.27 -7.43 0.58
N VAL A 200 14.25 -7.25 -0.29
CA VAL A 200 14.07 -7.44 -1.75
C VAL A 200 13.62 -8.88 -2.05
N GLU A 201 14.27 -9.88 -1.46
CA GLU A 201 13.87 -11.28 -1.60
C GLU A 201 12.44 -11.50 -1.10
N LYS A 202 12.09 -10.94 0.07
CA LYS A 202 10.77 -11.11 0.69
C LYS A 202 9.64 -10.41 -0.05
N LEU A 203 9.87 -9.21 -0.55
CA LEU A 203 8.83 -8.33 -1.10
C LEU A 203 8.73 -8.41 -2.63
N ARG A 204 9.74 -8.96 -3.31
CA ARG A 204 9.76 -9.04 -4.79
C ARG A 204 9.97 -10.46 -5.30
N ILE A 205 11.04 -11.13 -4.87
CA ILE A 205 11.46 -12.42 -5.48
C ILE A 205 10.56 -13.58 -5.02
N LYS A 206 10.28 -13.68 -3.73
CA LYS A 206 9.38 -14.73 -3.20
C LYS A 206 7.95 -14.60 -3.75
N PRO A 207 7.31 -13.40 -3.75
CA PRO A 207 5.99 -13.21 -4.36
C PRO A 207 5.96 -13.63 -5.82
N TRP A 208 7.00 -13.28 -6.58
CA TRP A 208 7.15 -13.76 -7.95
C TRP A 208 7.13 -15.30 -8.03
N LYS A 209 8.04 -15.96 -7.31
CA LYS A 209 8.15 -17.43 -7.34
C LYS A 209 6.83 -18.09 -6.94
N GLN A 210 6.12 -17.52 -5.96
CA GLN A 210 4.80 -17.99 -5.51
C GLN A 210 3.77 -17.91 -6.63
N MET A 211 3.59 -16.73 -7.25
CA MET A 211 2.64 -16.56 -8.35
C MET A 211 2.97 -17.49 -9.51
N HIS A 212 4.23 -17.54 -9.94
CA HIS A 212 4.67 -18.38 -11.06
C HIS A 212 4.42 -19.87 -10.80
N ALA A 213 4.78 -20.35 -9.61
CA ALA A 213 4.53 -21.74 -9.22
C ALA A 213 3.03 -22.05 -9.13
N SER A 214 2.22 -21.11 -8.63
CA SER A 214 0.77 -21.29 -8.53
C SER A 214 0.13 -21.39 -9.91
N ILE A 215 0.41 -20.46 -10.82
CA ILE A 215 -0.07 -20.49 -12.21
C ILE A 215 0.36 -21.77 -12.91
N SER A 216 1.63 -22.17 -12.77
CA SER A 216 2.13 -23.42 -13.36
C SER A 216 1.34 -24.64 -12.86
N ASN A 217 0.96 -24.66 -11.58
CA ASN A 217 0.18 -25.76 -11.01
C ASN A 217 -1.29 -25.72 -11.44
N ILE A 218 -1.87 -24.53 -11.61
CA ILE A 218 -3.25 -24.34 -12.10
C ILE A 218 -3.37 -24.86 -13.54
N ILE A 219 -2.42 -24.49 -14.42
CA ILE A 219 -2.35 -24.98 -15.80
C ILE A 219 -2.24 -26.50 -15.82
N LYS A 220 -1.32 -27.08 -15.04
CA LYS A 220 -1.16 -28.55 -14.94
C LYS A 220 -2.37 -29.28 -14.38
N ALA A 221 -3.18 -28.60 -13.58
CA ALA A 221 -4.40 -29.15 -13.02
C ALA A 221 -5.61 -29.03 -13.97
N GLU A 222 -5.43 -28.40 -15.14
CA GLU A 222 -6.49 -28.12 -16.13
C GLU A 222 -7.73 -27.49 -15.47
N TYR A 223 -7.49 -26.59 -14.50
CA TYR A 223 -8.54 -26.06 -13.64
C TYR A 223 -9.58 -25.24 -14.41
N ASP A 224 -9.14 -24.35 -15.31
CA ASP A 224 -9.99 -23.50 -16.13
C ASP A 224 -9.27 -23.15 -17.45
N PRO A 225 -9.97 -23.15 -18.62
CA PRO A 225 -9.36 -22.86 -19.92
C PRO A 225 -8.69 -21.49 -20.06
N ALA A 226 -9.07 -20.50 -19.24
CA ALA A 226 -8.41 -19.20 -19.17
C ALA A 226 -6.95 -19.32 -18.71
N PHE A 227 -6.59 -20.40 -18.03
CA PHE A 227 -5.22 -20.72 -17.63
C PHE A 227 -4.59 -21.68 -18.64
N SER A 228 -3.86 -21.14 -19.60
CA SER A 228 -3.15 -21.94 -20.60
C SER A 228 -1.70 -21.48 -20.80
N GLU A 229 -0.86 -22.36 -21.35
CA GLU A 229 0.51 -22.01 -21.77
C GLU A 229 0.55 -20.95 -22.88
N LYS A 230 -0.56 -20.78 -23.62
CA LYS A 230 -0.71 -19.75 -24.66
C LYS A 230 -1.02 -18.37 -24.09
N THR A 231 -1.45 -18.30 -22.83
CA THR A 231 -1.80 -17.06 -22.15
C THR A 231 -0.54 -16.31 -21.75
N MET A 232 -0.52 -15.01 -21.98
CA MET A 232 0.59 -14.17 -21.57
C MET A 232 0.38 -13.66 -20.14
N TYR A 233 1.21 -14.11 -19.21
CA TYR A 233 1.12 -13.74 -17.80
C TYR A 233 2.01 -12.53 -17.49
N VAL A 234 1.41 -11.49 -16.90
CA VAL A 234 2.07 -10.36 -16.28
C VAL A 234 1.86 -10.48 -14.78
N PHE A 235 2.90 -10.25 -13.99
CA PHE A 235 2.86 -10.48 -12.55
C PHE A 235 3.11 -9.17 -11.82
N LEU A 236 2.28 -8.88 -10.82
CA LEU A 236 2.30 -7.65 -10.06
C LEU A 236 2.25 -7.97 -8.56
N CYS A 237 3.28 -7.57 -7.83
CA CYS A 237 3.27 -7.60 -6.38
C CYS A 237 2.80 -6.24 -5.84
N VAL A 238 1.75 -6.24 -5.02
CA VAL A 238 1.22 -5.03 -4.37
C VAL A 238 1.66 -5.03 -2.90
N THR A 239 2.35 -3.97 -2.49
CA THR A 239 2.88 -3.80 -1.14
C THR A 239 2.25 -2.60 -0.44
N MET A 240 2.24 -2.60 0.89
CA MET A 240 1.71 -1.44 1.64
C MET A 240 2.49 -0.15 1.36
N ASN A 241 3.81 -0.22 1.23
CA ASN A 241 4.67 0.94 0.97
C ASN A 241 5.51 0.70 -0.29
N ASN A 242 6.01 1.81 -0.86
CA ASN A 242 7.01 1.72 -1.92
C ASN A 242 8.25 1.00 -1.39
N ILE A 243 8.69 0.00 -2.15
CA ILE A 243 10.02 -0.55 -1.99
C ILE A 243 10.96 0.51 -2.59
N PRO A 244 11.91 1.08 -1.82
CA PRO A 244 12.80 2.11 -2.34
C PRO A 244 13.40 1.68 -3.67
N PHE A 245 13.40 2.58 -4.66
CA PHE A 245 14.01 2.34 -5.96
C PHE A 245 15.45 1.90 -5.76
N TYR A 246 15.69 0.62 -6.01
CA TYR A 246 17.04 0.09 -5.99
C TYR A 246 17.43 -0.26 -7.43
N PRO A 247 18.56 0.26 -7.94
CA PRO A 247 19.07 -0.02 -9.28
C PRO A 247 19.68 -1.43 -9.41
N VAL A 248 19.19 -2.43 -8.65
CA VAL A 248 19.44 -3.84 -8.96
C VAL A 248 18.49 -4.13 -10.11
N GLU A 249 19.04 -4.25 -11.31
CA GLU A 249 18.45 -5.06 -12.34
C GLU A 249 18.34 -6.50 -11.82
N MET A 250 17.18 -6.83 -11.26
CA MET A 250 16.93 -8.20 -10.83
C MET A 250 16.73 -9.03 -12.09
N LYS A 251 17.68 -9.93 -12.36
CA LYS A 251 17.56 -10.91 -13.43
C LYS A 251 16.64 -12.02 -12.96
N ILE A 252 15.38 -11.94 -13.39
CA ILE A 252 14.44 -13.05 -13.28
C ILE A 252 14.58 -13.87 -14.54
N GLU A 253 15.01 -15.11 -14.39
CA GLU A 253 15.21 -16.04 -15.50
C GLU A 253 14.34 -17.30 -15.34
N GLN A 254 13.81 -17.77 -16.46
CA GLN A 254 13.09 -19.04 -16.54
C GLN A 254 13.62 -19.80 -17.75
N GLN A 255 14.09 -21.03 -17.52
CA GLN A 255 14.67 -21.89 -18.56
C GLN A 255 15.75 -21.17 -19.40
N GLY A 256 16.58 -20.36 -18.74
CA GLY A 256 17.66 -19.58 -19.39
C GLY A 256 17.20 -18.34 -20.16
N ARG A 257 15.93 -17.94 -20.07
CA ARG A 257 15.40 -16.70 -20.66
C ARG A 257 15.09 -15.66 -19.58
N ARG A 258 15.55 -14.43 -19.79
CA ARG A 258 15.23 -13.28 -18.93
C ARG A 258 13.75 -12.88 -19.14
N ILE A 259 12.98 -12.93 -18.07
CA ILE A 259 11.53 -12.65 -18.06
C ILE A 259 11.15 -11.52 -17.09
N ASP A 260 12.15 -10.90 -16.44
CA ASP A 260 12.01 -9.77 -15.51
C ASP A 260 11.07 -8.65 -16.00
N LYS A 261 11.02 -8.41 -17.31
CA LYS A 261 10.14 -7.41 -17.94
C LYS A 261 8.66 -7.58 -17.61
N TYR A 262 8.21 -8.79 -17.24
CA TYR A 262 6.83 -9.08 -16.88
C TYR A 262 6.53 -9.00 -15.37
N PHE A 263 7.49 -8.59 -14.52
CA PHE A 263 7.36 -8.60 -13.05
C PHE A 263 7.40 -7.21 -12.40
N PHE A 264 6.24 -6.72 -12.01
CA PHE A 264 6.05 -5.37 -11.50
C PHE A 264 5.84 -5.38 -9.98
N THR A 265 6.11 -4.23 -9.37
CA THR A 265 5.85 -3.97 -7.95
C THR A 265 5.23 -2.59 -7.84
N MET A 266 4.18 -2.46 -7.03
CA MET A 266 3.52 -1.19 -6.73
C MET A 266 3.28 -1.08 -5.23
N SER A 267 3.38 0.13 -4.68
CA SER A 267 2.69 0.40 -3.42
C SER A 267 1.17 0.39 -3.61
N ILE A 268 0.43 0.32 -2.51
CA ILE A 268 -1.04 0.43 -2.56
C ILE A 268 -1.49 1.76 -3.17
N GLU A 269 -0.79 2.86 -2.90
CA GLU A 269 -1.09 4.17 -3.51
C GLU A 269 -0.91 4.14 -5.04
N GLU A 270 0.17 3.54 -5.53
CA GLU A 270 0.41 3.38 -6.97
C GLU A 270 -0.63 2.45 -7.61
N PHE A 271 -1.02 1.40 -6.87
CA PHE A 271 -2.01 0.43 -7.31
C PHE A 271 -3.41 1.04 -7.42
N GLU A 272 -3.81 1.90 -6.49
CA GLU A 272 -5.08 2.64 -6.56
C GLU A 272 -5.16 3.51 -7.82
N ILE A 273 -4.09 4.25 -8.13
CA ILE A 273 -4.00 5.05 -9.37
C ILE A 273 -4.04 4.12 -10.60
N PHE A 274 -3.33 3.00 -10.56
CA PHE A 274 -3.34 2.03 -11.66
C PHE A 274 -4.74 1.46 -11.90
N MET A 275 -5.46 1.09 -10.85
CA MET A 275 -6.83 0.59 -10.98
C MET A 275 -7.81 1.68 -11.43
N GLU A 276 -7.63 2.94 -11.02
CA GLU A 276 -8.40 4.08 -11.53
C GLU A 276 -8.21 4.24 -13.06
N VAL A 277 -6.96 4.20 -13.52
CA VAL A 277 -6.61 4.22 -14.94
C VAL A 277 -7.24 3.04 -15.68
N LEU A 278 -7.18 1.82 -15.12
CA LEU A 278 -7.81 0.65 -15.75
C LEU A 278 -9.34 0.77 -15.78
N SER A 279 -9.96 1.30 -14.74
CA SER A 279 -11.42 1.45 -14.66
C SER A 279 -11.99 2.51 -15.60
N SER A 280 -11.15 3.39 -16.14
CA SER A 280 -11.54 4.45 -17.08
C SER A 280 -11.62 3.91 -18.50
N GLU A 281 -12.38 4.52 -19.40
CA GLU A 281 -12.37 4.16 -20.83
C GLU A 281 -11.00 4.51 -21.43
N SER A 282 -10.13 3.50 -21.54
CA SER A 282 -8.76 3.65 -22.04
C SER A 282 -8.52 2.70 -23.20
N LYS A 283 -7.90 3.22 -24.26
CA LYS A 283 -7.36 2.42 -25.38
C LYS A 283 -6.20 1.52 -24.94
N PHE A 284 -5.59 1.80 -23.80
CA PHE A 284 -4.48 1.02 -23.27
C PHE A 284 -4.98 -0.06 -22.31
N THR A 285 -4.53 -1.28 -22.58
CA THR A 285 -4.71 -2.41 -21.68
C THR A 285 -3.73 -2.39 -20.51
N PHE A 286 -3.99 -3.16 -19.45
CA PHE A 286 -3.01 -3.33 -18.37
C PHE A 286 -1.64 -3.78 -18.88
N TYR A 287 -1.62 -4.59 -19.94
CA TYR A 287 -0.40 -5.12 -20.54
C TYR A 287 0.43 -3.99 -21.16
N GLU A 288 -0.21 -3.11 -21.94
CA GLU A 288 0.43 -1.97 -22.58
C GLU A 288 0.88 -0.92 -21.57
N ILE A 289 0.07 -0.65 -20.54
CA ILE A 289 0.45 0.28 -19.47
C ILE A 289 1.71 -0.22 -18.76
N LEU A 290 1.71 -1.47 -18.31
CA LEU A 290 2.83 -2.03 -17.53
C LEU A 290 4.09 -2.20 -18.39
N LEU A 291 3.99 -2.71 -19.61
CA LEU A 291 5.16 -2.79 -20.49
C LEU A 291 5.65 -1.42 -20.98
N GLY A 292 4.75 -0.46 -21.18
CA GLY A 292 5.13 0.92 -21.47
C GLY A 292 5.92 1.55 -20.32
N TYR A 293 5.62 1.21 -19.07
CA TYR A 293 6.42 1.67 -17.93
C TYR A 293 7.87 1.16 -18.01
N ARG A 294 8.10 -0.04 -18.56
CA ARG A 294 9.47 -0.60 -18.66
C ARG A 294 10.42 0.26 -19.47
N THR A 295 9.92 0.99 -20.46
CA THR A 295 10.75 1.89 -21.26
C THR A 295 11.08 3.18 -20.51
N HIS A 296 10.39 3.47 -19.40
CA HIS A 296 10.53 4.67 -18.58
C HIS A 296 11.03 4.39 -17.15
N GLN A 297 11.17 3.12 -16.75
CA GLN A 297 11.47 2.73 -15.36
C GLN A 297 12.79 3.29 -14.81
N ASN A 298 13.73 3.65 -15.71
CA ASN A 298 15.02 4.25 -15.34
C ASN A 298 14.96 5.77 -15.21
N SER A 299 13.89 6.43 -15.66
CA SER A 299 13.77 7.89 -15.70
C SER A 299 12.60 8.44 -14.88
N MET A 300 11.62 7.61 -14.52
CA MET A 300 10.50 8.03 -13.66
C MET A 300 9.94 6.88 -12.83
N SER A 301 9.28 7.24 -11.73
CA SER A 301 8.55 6.29 -10.90
C SER A 301 7.25 5.82 -11.55
N MET A 302 6.75 4.67 -11.10
CA MET A 302 5.44 4.16 -11.51
C MET A 302 4.33 5.17 -11.23
N LYS A 303 4.32 5.79 -10.04
CA LYS A 303 3.35 6.84 -9.68
C LYS A 303 3.33 7.98 -10.72
N THR A 304 4.51 8.50 -11.07
CA THR A 304 4.63 9.60 -12.05
C THR A 304 4.20 9.15 -13.45
N TYR A 305 4.58 7.94 -13.86
CA TYR A 305 4.20 7.38 -15.15
C TYR A 305 2.67 7.22 -15.27
N LEU A 306 2.02 6.64 -14.27
CA LEU A 306 0.57 6.45 -14.22
C LEU A 306 -0.16 7.80 -14.22
N ASN A 307 0.28 8.77 -13.42
CA ASN A 307 -0.32 10.10 -13.40
C ASN A 307 -0.21 10.81 -14.75
N ARG A 308 0.92 10.69 -15.45
CA ARG A 308 1.08 11.27 -16.80
C ARG A 308 0.13 10.63 -17.81
N ILE A 309 -0.02 9.30 -17.79
CA ILE A 309 -0.99 8.62 -18.63
C ILE A 309 -2.40 9.09 -18.29
N ARG A 310 -2.72 9.14 -17.00
CA ARG A 310 -4.02 9.58 -16.48
C ARG A 310 -4.39 10.98 -16.97
N GLU A 311 -3.47 11.93 -16.89
CA GLU A 311 -3.67 13.32 -17.30
C GLU A 311 -3.74 13.48 -18.82
N ASN A 312 -2.78 12.90 -19.54
CA ASN A 312 -2.67 13.07 -21.00
C ASN A 312 -3.86 12.43 -21.75
N GLU A 313 -4.33 11.29 -21.26
CA GLU A 313 -5.44 10.54 -21.86
C GLU A 313 -6.78 10.82 -21.16
N LYS A 314 -6.78 11.71 -20.15
CA LYS A 314 -7.98 12.09 -19.36
C LYS A 314 -8.72 10.89 -18.77
N LEU A 315 -7.96 9.92 -18.24
CA LEU A 315 -8.48 8.67 -17.69
C LEU A 315 -8.90 8.86 -16.24
N PHE A 316 -10.06 9.48 -16.05
CA PHE A 316 -10.63 9.70 -14.73
C PHE A 316 -11.98 8.97 -14.61
N ASN A 317 -12.11 8.11 -13.60
CA ASN A 317 -13.36 7.45 -13.28
C ASN A 317 -13.85 7.92 -11.90
N GLU A 318 -14.63 9.00 -11.89
CA GLU A 318 -15.17 9.60 -10.66
C GLU A 318 -15.87 8.59 -9.75
N LYS A 319 -16.56 7.61 -10.34
CA LYS A 319 -17.27 6.57 -9.57
C LYS A 319 -16.28 5.63 -8.87
N TYR A 320 -15.16 5.33 -9.52
CA TYR A 320 -14.09 4.52 -8.94
C TYR A 320 -13.33 5.31 -7.86
N SER A 321 -13.01 6.59 -8.10
CA SER A 321 -12.34 7.44 -7.10
C SER A 321 -13.23 7.64 -5.86
N ALA A 322 -14.54 7.82 -6.06
CA ALA A 322 -15.52 7.85 -4.97
C ALA A 322 -15.61 6.50 -4.25
N TYR A 323 -15.52 5.39 -4.99
CA TYR A 323 -15.46 4.06 -4.39
C TYR A 323 -14.24 3.92 -3.48
N ILE A 324 -13.02 4.23 -3.93
CA ILE A 324 -11.81 4.22 -3.09
C ILE A 324 -12.05 5.07 -1.84
N SER A 325 -12.54 6.30 -2.01
CA SER A 325 -12.84 7.21 -0.90
C SER A 325 -13.86 6.65 0.11
N SER A 326 -14.78 5.79 -0.36
CA SER A 326 -15.86 5.17 0.41
C SER A 326 -15.56 3.76 0.93
N SER A 327 -14.71 2.97 0.28
CA SER A 327 -14.25 1.66 0.78
C SER A 327 -13.27 1.87 1.94
N LEU A 328 -12.51 2.97 1.87
CA LEU A 328 -11.86 3.62 3.02
C LEU A 328 -12.84 4.13 4.11
N LYS A 329 -14.16 4.00 3.91
CA LYS A 329 -15.22 4.29 4.89
C LYS A 329 -16.03 3.05 5.29
N ALA A 330 -16.26 2.08 4.40
CA ALA A 330 -17.08 0.89 4.64
C ALA A 330 -16.35 -0.27 5.35
N VAL A 331 -15.03 -0.42 5.15
CA VAL A 331 -14.17 -1.28 5.99
C VAL A 331 -14.15 -0.80 7.47
N TRP A 332 -14.82 0.32 7.76
CA TRP A 332 -14.72 1.10 8.98
C TRP A 332 -16.06 1.24 9.70
N GLU A 333 -17.13 0.62 9.19
CA GLU A 333 -18.43 0.55 9.85
C GLU A 333 -18.84 -0.90 10.21
N ALA A 334 -18.07 -1.90 9.75
CA ALA A 334 -18.17 -3.32 10.14
C ALA A 334 -17.05 -3.68 11.12
#